data_AF-A0A2E1A2V6-F1
#
_entry.id   AF-A0A2E1A2V6-F1
#
_cell.length_a   1.000
_cell.length_b   1.000
_cell.length_c   1.000
_cell.angle_alpha   90.00
_cell.angle_beta   90.00
_cell.angle_gamma   90.00
#
_symmetry.space_group_name_H-M   'P 1'
#
loop_
_entity.id
_entity.type
_entity.pdbx_description
1 polymer ?
#
loop_
_entity_poly.entity_id
_entity_poly.type
_entity_poly.pdbx_seq_one_letter_code
_entity_poly.pdbx_strand_id
1 'polypeptide(L)'
;MPDSAKSTSPPGSFDEEAFHAHKRRERNHAWIFGALGAFVLLDSGLPYPIPLIGLPSVLLGGVLLAYGFFQYRAYHRPPLHEALELGRSLGGSLTRTELFLRLRLNAEETDELLQELIRQGFLEQMHDDVRAEQESRFRLLS
;
A
#
# COMPACT_ATOMS: atom_id res chain seq x y z
N MET A 1 -29.43 16.14 -9.40
CA MET A 1 -28.15 15.40 -9.44
C MET A 1 -27.09 16.40 -9.05
N PRO A 2 -26.48 16.32 -7.85
CA PRO A 2 -25.42 17.27 -7.49
C PRO A 2 -24.12 16.83 -8.16
N ASP A 3 -23.47 17.81 -8.79
CA ASP A 3 -22.22 17.67 -9.51
C ASP A 3 -21.10 17.16 -8.58
N SER A 4 -20.44 16.08 -9.01
CA SER A 4 -19.17 15.63 -8.45
C SER A 4 -18.11 16.70 -8.73
N ALA A 5 -17.97 17.64 -7.81
CA ALA A 5 -16.78 18.48 -7.73
C ALA A 5 -15.59 17.57 -7.46
N LYS A 6 -14.86 17.22 -8.53
CA LYS A 6 -13.56 16.57 -8.46
C LYS A 6 -12.63 17.56 -7.78
N SER A 7 -12.36 17.37 -6.49
CA SER A 7 -11.36 18.15 -5.76
C SER A 7 -9.99 17.84 -6.35
N THR A 8 -9.60 18.57 -7.39
CA THR A 8 -8.23 18.59 -7.86
C THR A 8 -7.39 19.24 -6.78
N SER A 9 -6.67 18.40 -6.02
CA SER A 9 -5.64 18.81 -5.07
C SER A 9 -4.63 19.72 -5.78
N PRO A 10 -4.13 20.79 -5.13
CA PRO A 10 -3.21 21.73 -5.75
C PRO A 10 -1.94 21.02 -6.27
N PRO A 11 -1.34 21.50 -7.38
CA PRO A 11 -0.12 20.90 -7.92
C PRO A 11 0.99 20.93 -6.84
N GLY A 12 1.39 19.75 -6.36
CA GLY A 12 2.38 19.58 -5.29
C GLY A 12 1.85 19.12 -3.93
N SER A 13 0.53 18.96 -3.75
CA SER A 13 -0.03 18.32 -2.56
C SER A 13 -0.23 16.82 -2.77
N PHE A 14 0.15 16.02 -1.78
CA PHE A 14 -0.10 14.58 -1.75
C PHE A 14 -1.60 14.27 -1.92
N ASP A 15 -1.95 13.49 -2.95
CA ASP A 15 -3.33 13.06 -3.22
C ASP A 15 -3.66 11.80 -2.42
N GLU A 16 -4.07 12.01 -1.18
CA GLU A 16 -4.40 10.95 -0.23
C GLU A 16 -5.56 10.07 -0.73
N GLU A 17 -6.56 10.64 -1.40
CA GLU A 17 -7.71 9.89 -1.90
C GLU A 17 -7.32 8.95 -3.04
N ALA A 18 -6.51 9.43 -3.98
CA ALA A 18 -6.00 8.61 -5.08
C ALA A 18 -5.14 7.46 -4.57
N PHE A 19 -4.25 7.72 -3.60
CA PHE A 19 -3.42 6.69 -2.97
C PHE A 19 -4.27 5.60 -2.31
N HIS A 20 -5.24 5.98 -1.47
CA HIS A 20 -6.11 5.01 -0.79
C HIS A 20 -6.99 4.24 -1.78
N ALA A 21 -7.48 4.89 -2.84
CA ALA A 21 -8.25 4.24 -3.89
C ALA A 21 -7.40 3.20 -4.64
N HIS A 22 -6.14 3.51 -4.94
CA HIS A 22 -5.21 2.60 -5.57
C HIS A 22 -4.93 1.39 -4.67
N LYS A 23 -4.53 1.59 -3.41
CA LYS A 23 -4.28 0.50 -2.44
C LYS A 23 -5.50 -0.40 -2.23
N ARG A 24 -6.71 0.16 -2.17
CA ARG A 24 -7.95 -0.64 -2.09
C ARG A 24 -8.17 -1.52 -3.32
N ARG A 25 -7.90 -1.00 -4.52
CA ARG A 25 -8.00 -1.77 -5.77
C ARG A 25 -7.02 -2.93 -5.78
N GLU A 26 -5.77 -2.69 -5.41
CA GLU A 26 -4.75 -3.75 -5.32
C GLU A 26 -5.16 -4.85 -4.35
N ARG A 27 -5.65 -4.49 -3.15
CA ARG A 27 -6.13 -5.44 -2.15
C ARG A 27 -7.32 -6.25 -2.67
N ASN A 28 -8.29 -5.58 -3.30
CA ASN A 28 -9.48 -6.25 -3.84
C ASN A 28 -9.10 -7.22 -4.96
N HIS A 29 -8.20 -6.83 -5.87
CA HIS A 29 -7.70 -7.73 -6.90
C HIS A 29 -6.97 -8.93 -6.28
N ALA A 30 -6.09 -8.72 -5.31
CA ALA A 30 -5.39 -9.82 -4.62
C ALA A 30 -6.40 -10.83 -4.01
N TRP A 31 -7.44 -10.35 -3.35
CA TRP A 31 -8.49 -11.19 -2.77
C TRP A 31 -9.33 -11.91 -3.82
N ILE A 32 -9.80 -11.20 -4.84
CA ILE A 32 -10.65 -11.77 -5.90
C ILE A 32 -9.89 -12.85 -6.66
N PHE A 33 -8.68 -12.54 -7.14
CA PHE A 33 -7.89 -13.47 -7.93
C PHE A 33 -7.31 -14.61 -7.09
N GLY A 34 -6.95 -14.34 -5.83
CA GLY A 34 -6.55 -15.37 -4.87
C GLY A 34 -7.69 -16.35 -4.57
N ALA A 35 -8.88 -15.85 -4.25
CA ALA A 35 -10.06 -16.69 -3.98
C ALA A 35 -10.52 -17.45 -5.23
N LEU A 36 -10.52 -16.81 -6.39
CA LEU A 36 -10.90 -17.45 -7.65
C LEU A 36 -9.90 -18.54 -8.06
N GLY A 37 -8.60 -18.26 -7.95
CA GLY A 37 -7.55 -19.25 -8.22
C GLY A 37 -7.63 -20.45 -7.27
N ALA A 38 -7.85 -20.20 -5.98
CA ALA A 38 -8.05 -21.26 -4.99
C ALA A 38 -9.31 -22.09 -5.29
N PHE A 39 -10.42 -21.43 -5.66
CA PHE A 39 -11.66 -22.09 -6.04
C PHE A 39 -11.48 -23.00 -7.26
N VAL A 40 -10.83 -22.50 -8.33
CA VAL A 40 -10.56 -23.28 -9.54
C VAL A 40 -9.69 -24.51 -9.25
N LEU A 41 -8.69 -24.38 -8.37
CA LEU A 41 -7.85 -25.51 -7.99
C LEU A 41 -8.60 -26.55 -7.14
N LEU A 42 -9.42 -26.11 -6.19
CA LEU A 42 -10.25 -27.02 -5.38
C LEU A 42 -11.30 -27.74 -6.24
N ASP A 43 -11.95 -27.03 -7.15
CA ASP A 43 -12.95 -27.58 -8.07
C ASP A 43 -12.31 -28.59 -9.05
N SER A 44 -11.08 -28.33 -9.50
CA SER A 44 -10.35 -29.26 -10.38
C SER A 44 -10.00 -30.61 -9.73
N GLY A 45 -9.95 -30.67 -8.39
CA GLY A 45 -9.67 -31.89 -7.62
C GLY A 45 -10.92 -32.62 -7.13
N LEU A 46 -12.11 -32.02 -7.23
CA LEU A 46 -13.36 -32.61 -6.79
C LEU A 46 -14.03 -33.36 -7.96
N PRO A 47 -14.57 -34.58 -7.74
CA PRO A 47 -15.21 -35.38 -8.78
C PRO A 47 -16.63 -34.87 -9.11
N TYR A 48 -16.79 -33.56 -9.31
CA TYR A 48 -18.04 -32.92 -9.73
C TYR A 48 -18.02 -32.74 -11.26
N PRO A 49 -19.11 -32.99 -12.00
CA PRO A 49 -19.08 -33.04 -13.47
C PRO A 49 -19.19 -31.64 -14.09
N ILE A 50 -18.31 -30.72 -13.69
CA ILE A 50 -18.10 -29.44 -14.36
C ILE A 50 -16.81 -29.62 -15.18
N PRO A 51 -16.73 -29.20 -16.46
CA PRO A 51 -15.62 -29.52 -17.37
C PRO A 51 -14.27 -28.83 -17.04
N LEU A 52 -14.04 -28.44 -15.78
CA LEU A 52 -12.79 -27.92 -15.23
C LEU A 52 -11.86 -29.05 -14.76
N ILE A 53 -11.99 -30.26 -15.32
CA ILE A 53 -11.14 -31.41 -15.02
C ILE A 53 -10.01 -31.46 -16.06
N GLY A 54 -8.76 -31.36 -15.62
CA GLY A 54 -7.57 -31.59 -16.44
C GLY A 54 -6.46 -30.54 -16.32
N LEU A 55 -5.36 -30.79 -17.02
CA LEU A 55 -4.16 -29.93 -17.07
C LEU A 55 -4.47 -28.42 -17.36
N PRO A 56 -5.46 -28.07 -18.21
CA PRO A 56 -5.79 -26.66 -18.48
C PRO A 56 -6.36 -25.90 -17.28
N SER A 57 -7.19 -26.52 -16.44
CA SER A 57 -7.79 -25.84 -15.28
C SER A 57 -6.76 -25.62 -14.17
N VAL A 58 -5.83 -26.57 -13.98
CA VAL A 58 -4.69 -26.41 -13.08
C VAL A 58 -3.78 -25.27 -13.52
N LEU A 59 -3.50 -25.15 -14.81
CA LEU A 59 -2.73 -24.02 -15.36
C LEU A 59 -3.46 -22.69 -15.13
N LEU A 60 -4.76 -22.65 -15.39
CA LEU A 60 -5.57 -21.44 -15.22
C LEU A 60 -5.67 -21.01 -13.75
N GLY A 61 -5.91 -21.95 -12.83
CA GLY A 61 -5.88 -21.71 -11.39
C GLY A 61 -4.50 -21.27 -10.89
N GLY A 62 -3.43 -21.87 -11.41
CA GLY A 62 -2.05 -21.50 -11.10
C GLY A 62 -1.70 -20.07 -11.54
N VAL A 63 -2.10 -19.66 -12.75
CA VAL A 63 -1.90 -18.29 -13.24
C VAL A 63 -2.69 -17.28 -12.41
N LEU A 64 -3.94 -17.59 -12.06
CA LEU A 64 -4.76 -16.73 -11.20
C LEU A 64 -4.15 -16.56 -9.81
N LEU A 65 -3.65 -17.64 -9.20
CA LEU A 65 -2.94 -17.57 -7.93
C LEU A 65 -1.64 -16.77 -8.03
N ALA A 66 -0.84 -17.01 -9.08
CA ALA A 66 0.40 -16.27 -9.31
C ALA A 66 0.13 -14.76 -9.47
N TYR A 67 -0.93 -14.40 -10.20
CA TYR A 67 -1.37 -13.01 -10.34
C TYR A 67 -1.86 -12.42 -9.02
N GLY A 68 -2.69 -13.16 -8.26
CA GLY A 68 -3.12 -12.75 -6.92
C GLY A 68 -1.96 -12.53 -5.96
N PHE A 69 -0.95 -13.41 -5.98
CA PHE A 69 0.28 -13.28 -5.18
C PHE A 69 1.12 -12.08 -5.60
N PHE A 70 1.27 -11.85 -6.91
CA PHE A 70 1.96 -10.66 -7.42
C PHE A 70 1.27 -9.37 -6.94
N GLN A 71 -0.05 -9.33 -7.01
CA GLN A 71 -0.83 -8.18 -6.57
C GLN A 71 -0.77 -7.99 -5.04
N TYR A 72 -0.77 -9.08 -4.28
CA TYR A 72 -0.55 -9.05 -2.83
C TYR A 72 0.83 -8.46 -2.49
N ARG A 73 1.87 -8.87 -3.21
CA ARG A 73 3.22 -8.34 -3.02
C ARG A 73 3.32 -6.86 -3.41
N ALA A 74 2.58 -6.40 -4.42
CA ALA A 74 2.48 -5.00 -4.78
C ALA A 74 1.78 -4.17 -3.68
N TYR A 75 0.69 -4.70 -3.12
CA TYR A 75 -0.02 -4.07 -2.00
C TYR A 75 0.85 -3.89 -0.77
N HIS A 76 1.74 -4.85 -0.46
CA HIS A 76 2.67 -4.77 0.68
C HIS A 76 3.95 -3.96 0.40
N ARG A 77 4.11 -3.33 -0.77
CA ARG A 77 5.27 -2.46 -0.99
C ARG A 77 5.19 -1.21 -0.11
N PRO A 78 6.29 -0.86 0.59
CA PRO A 78 6.36 0.33 1.42
C PRO A 78 6.21 1.58 0.54
N PRO A 79 5.31 2.51 0.88
CA PRO A 79 5.00 3.71 0.10
C PRO A 79 6.05 4.82 0.29
N LEU A 80 7.28 4.57 -0.16
CA LEU A 80 8.42 5.48 0.01
C LEU A 80 8.20 6.82 -0.73
N HIS A 81 7.68 6.77 -1.94
CA HIS A 81 7.50 7.97 -2.76
C HIS A 81 6.43 8.89 -2.18
N GLU A 82 5.32 8.28 -1.76
CA GLU A 82 4.19 8.96 -1.16
C GLU A 82 4.53 9.57 0.19
N ALA A 83 5.39 8.93 0.98
CA ALA A 83 5.91 9.49 2.22
C ALA A 83 6.74 10.76 1.99
N LEU A 84 7.54 10.80 0.92
CA LEU A 84 8.33 11.99 0.54
C LEU A 84 7.43 13.12 0.04
N GLU A 85 6.46 12.81 -0.81
CA GLU A 85 5.45 13.77 -1.26
C GLU A 85 4.65 14.34 -0.09
N LEU A 86 4.28 13.49 0.86
CA LEU A 86 3.57 13.90 2.06
C LEU A 86 4.41 14.90 2.86
N GLY A 87 5.69 14.63 3.12
CA GLY A 87 6.51 15.57 3.87
C GLY A 87 6.79 16.87 3.14
N ARG A 88 6.89 16.84 1.80
CA ARG A 88 6.96 18.08 1.01
C ARG A 88 5.69 18.91 1.17
N SER A 89 4.53 18.25 1.16
CA SER A 89 3.24 18.92 1.37
C SER A 89 3.08 19.50 2.78
N LEU A 90 3.78 18.95 3.77
CA LEU A 90 3.78 19.39 5.18
C LEU A 90 4.91 20.38 5.52
N GLY A 91 5.59 20.93 4.50
CA GLY A 91 6.62 21.96 4.71
C GLY A 91 8.02 21.41 5.00
N GLY A 92 8.30 20.16 4.62
CA GLY A 92 9.64 19.55 4.75
C GLY A 92 9.89 18.83 6.07
N SER A 93 8.87 18.70 6.92
CA SER A 93 8.91 17.89 8.14
C SER A 93 7.87 16.77 8.09
N LEU A 94 8.19 15.67 8.76
CA LEU A 94 7.35 14.49 8.85
C LEU A 94 7.33 13.98 10.29
N THR A 95 6.18 13.54 10.79
CA THR A 95 6.10 12.76 12.04
C THR A 95 5.65 11.32 11.78
N ARG A 96 5.91 10.45 12.76
CA ARG A 96 5.44 9.06 12.73
C ARG A 96 3.91 9.01 12.69
N THR A 97 3.24 9.86 13.47
CA THR A 97 1.78 9.95 13.51
C THR A 97 1.20 10.42 12.18
N GLU A 98 1.84 11.36 11.49
CA GLU A 98 1.37 11.80 10.16
C GLU A 98 1.48 10.69 9.12
N LEU A 99 2.59 9.95 9.10
CA LEU A 99 2.74 8.76 8.27
C LEU A 99 1.68 7.70 8.60
N PHE A 100 1.53 7.38 9.88
CA PHE A 100 0.58 6.39 10.37
C PHE A 100 -0.86 6.73 9.96
N LEU A 101 -1.30 7.97 10.21
CA LEU A 101 -2.67 8.39 9.96
C LEU A 101 -2.96 8.56 8.46
N ARG A 102 -2.07 9.22 7.71
CA ARG A 102 -2.34 9.55 6.30
C ARG A 102 -2.04 8.42 5.34
N LEU A 103 -1.03 7.60 5.61
CA LEU A 103 -0.75 6.41 4.79
C LEU A 103 -1.51 5.17 5.28
N ARG A 104 -2.21 5.27 6.43
CA ARG A 104 -2.98 4.18 7.06
C ARG A 104 -2.17 2.89 7.23
N LEU A 105 -0.90 3.07 7.57
CA LEU A 105 0.04 1.99 7.83
C LEU A 105 -0.14 1.50 9.27
N ASN A 106 0.23 0.25 9.53
CA ASN A 106 0.35 -0.22 10.90
C ASN A 106 1.58 0.42 11.59
N ALA A 107 1.65 0.34 12.92
CA ALA A 107 2.77 0.93 13.67
C ALA A 107 4.13 0.35 13.24
N GLU A 108 4.19 -0.96 13.03
CA GLU A 108 5.40 -1.66 12.57
C GLU A 108 5.78 -1.25 11.14
N GLU A 109 4.83 -1.23 10.21
CA GLU A 109 5.06 -0.79 8.82
C GLU A 109 5.51 0.68 8.75
N THR A 110 4.99 1.52 9.64
CA THR A 110 5.38 2.93 9.73
C THR A 110 6.84 3.06 10.20
N ASP A 111 7.25 2.25 11.17
CA ASP A 111 8.62 2.25 11.69
C ASP A 111 9.60 1.72 10.65
N GLU A 112 9.25 0.63 9.96
CA GLU A 112 10.04 0.11 8.85
C GLU A 112 10.21 1.14 7.73
N LEU A 113 9.12 1.85 7.37
CA LEU A 113 9.16 2.90 6.37
C LEU A 113 10.08 4.06 6.80
N LEU A 114 9.98 4.50 8.05
CA LEU A 114 10.85 5.55 8.59
C LEU A 114 12.31 5.13 8.58
N GLN A 115 12.62 3.91 9.05
CA GLN A 115 13.98 3.39 9.02
C GLN A 115 14.52 3.29 7.60
N GLU A 116 13.68 2.87 6.64
CA GLU A 116 14.08 2.78 5.24
C GLU A 116 14.38 4.17 4.65
N LEU A 117 13.54 5.17 4.94
CA LEU A 117 13.75 6.55 4.50
C LEU A 117 15.02 7.17 5.10
N ILE A 118 15.32 6.89 6.36
CA ILE A 118 16.57 7.31 7.02
C ILE A 118 17.77 6.58 6.39
N ARG A 119 17.66 5.26 6.19
CA ARG A 119 18.73 4.42 5.59
C ARG A 119 19.08 4.87 4.17
N GLN A 120 18.07 5.28 3.40
CA GLN A 120 18.25 5.80 2.04
C GLN A 120 18.72 7.26 2.01
N GLY A 121 18.82 7.93 3.17
CA GLY A 121 19.32 9.30 3.28
C GLY A 121 18.27 10.36 2.91
N PHE A 122 16.99 10.02 2.90
CA PHE A 122 15.92 10.97 2.59
C PHE A 122 15.41 11.74 3.82
N LEU A 123 15.56 11.17 5.02
CA LEU A 123 15.13 11.79 6.27
C LEU A 123 16.30 11.91 7.24
N GLU A 124 16.33 13.02 7.97
CA GLU A 124 17.18 13.24 9.13
C GLU A 124 16.31 13.38 10.38
N GLN A 125 16.65 12.68 11.46
CA GLN A 125 15.95 12.84 12.73
C GLN A 125 16.36 14.16 13.36
N MET A 126 15.40 15.06 13.56
CA MET A 126 15.66 16.30 14.28
C MET A 126 15.81 15.98 15.77
N HIS A 127 17.05 16.10 16.28
CA HIS A 127 17.33 16.16 17.71
C HIS A 127 16.95 17.55 18.21
N ASP A 128 15.65 17.85 18.27
CA ASP A 128 15.19 18.88 19.19
C ASP A 128 15.36 18.33 20.61
N ASP A 129 15.60 19.18 21.62
CA ASP A 129 15.58 18.79 23.04
C ASP A 129 14.16 18.34 23.42
N VAL A 130 13.79 17.14 22.99
CA VAL A 130 12.45 16.58 23.08
C VAL A 130 12.23 16.20 24.55
N ARG A 131 11.47 17.01 25.29
CA ARG A 131 10.83 16.56 26.53
C ARG A 131 10.15 15.22 26.24
N ALA A 132 10.24 14.23 27.12
CA ALA A 132 9.76 12.85 26.91
C ALA A 132 8.30 12.67 26.41
N GLU A 133 7.52 13.75 26.33
CA GLU A 133 6.14 13.81 25.84
C GLU A 133 6.01 14.28 24.37
N GLN A 134 7.08 14.78 23.74
CA GLN A 134 7.04 15.27 22.36
C GLN A 134 7.44 14.18 21.36
N GLU A 135 6.73 14.13 20.23
CA GLU A 135 6.98 13.16 19.17
C GLU A 135 8.22 13.53 18.35
N SER A 136 9.03 12.53 17.97
CA SER A 136 10.20 12.75 17.10
C SER A 136 9.78 13.32 15.75
N ARG A 137 10.40 14.44 15.37
CA ARG A 137 10.24 15.07 14.05
C ARG A 137 11.37 14.64 13.13
N PHE A 138 11.02 14.36 11.88
CA PHE A 138 11.97 14.03 10.83
C PHE A 138 11.98 15.14 9.79
N ARG A 139 13.16 15.60 9.41
CA ARG A 139 13.35 16.59 8.35
C ARG A 139 13.65 15.89 7.05
N LEU A 140 13.02 16.33 5.97
CA LEU A 140 13.37 15.90 4.62
C LEU A 140 14.69 16.51 4.18
N LEU A 141 15.58 15.64 3.70
CA LEU A 141 16.82 15.99 3.03
C LEU A 141 16.54 16.05 1.51
N SER A 142 15.78 17.05 1.07
CA SER A 142 15.53 17.29 -0.37
C SER A 142 15.57 18.76 -0.72
#